data_AF-A0A1J5EA89-F1
#
_entry.id   AF-A0A1J5EA89-F1
#
_cell.length_a   1.000
_cell.length_b   1.000
_cell.length_c   1.000
_cell.angle_alpha   90.00
_cell.angle_beta   90.00
_cell.angle_gamma   90.00
#
_symmetry.space_group_name_H-M   'P 1'
#
loop_
_entity.id
_entity.type
_entity.pdbx_description
1 polymer ?
#
loop_
_entity_poly.entity_id
_entity_poly.type
_entity_poly.pdbx_seq_one_letter_code
_entity_poly.pdbx_strand_id
1 'polypeptide(L)'
;MGLGSAIPGVDISALLICHLFIRSGIKSAFLFAIGMGLLADIYSGGGHGIFLLAYAVSFGGIHASALFMDLEHPRGQIIIVTLCAFLRRIGLVPGFIAFSFGQHLPGGFFWGGMVTAALTGLLAPFVFYLLDKLILRIEGEEESLVRHDA
;
A
#
# COMPACT_ATOMS: atom_id res chain seq x y z
N MET A 1 -11.39 -11.51 -19.72
CA MET A 1 -12.05 -11.41 -18.41
C MET A 1 -11.83 -9.99 -17.85
N GLY A 2 -12.90 -9.18 -17.80
CA GLY A 2 -13.08 -8.13 -16.78
C GLY A 2 -12.12 -6.93 -16.67
N LEU A 3 -11.46 -6.45 -17.71
CA LEU A 3 -10.65 -5.21 -17.69
C LEU A 3 -11.50 -3.90 -17.63
N GLY A 4 -12.67 -3.96 -17.00
CA GLY A 4 -13.68 -2.90 -17.03
C GLY A 4 -14.61 -2.83 -15.82
N SER A 5 -14.28 -3.44 -14.68
CA SER A 5 -14.96 -3.07 -13.44
C SER A 5 -14.41 -1.72 -12.98
N ALA A 6 -15.12 -0.66 -13.36
CA ALA A 6 -15.05 0.68 -12.80
C ALA A 6 -15.51 0.71 -11.32
N ILE A 7 -15.22 -0.34 -10.55
CA ILE A 7 -15.38 -0.36 -9.11
C ILE A 7 -14.03 0.09 -8.57
N PRO A 8 -13.91 1.30 -8.04
CA PRO A 8 -12.69 1.70 -7.37
C PRO A 8 -12.47 0.78 -6.17
N GLY A 9 -11.57 -0.18 -6.32
CA GLY A 9 -11.13 -1.05 -5.23
C GLY A 9 -10.25 -0.31 -4.24
N VAL A 10 -10.15 -0.83 -3.02
CA VAL A 10 -9.28 -0.28 -1.97
C VAL A 10 -7.92 -0.96 -2.04
N ASP A 11 -6.83 -0.19 -2.04
CA ASP A 11 -5.47 -0.74 -2.01
C ASP A 11 -5.05 -1.09 -0.58
N ILE A 12 -5.36 -2.32 -0.18
CA ILE A 12 -5.05 -2.84 1.17
C ILE A 12 -3.54 -2.87 1.42
N SER A 13 -2.73 -3.19 0.42
CA SER A 13 -1.27 -3.18 0.52
C SER A 13 -0.72 -1.79 0.81
N ALA A 14 -1.23 -0.75 0.15
CA ALA A 14 -0.84 0.64 0.42
C ALA A 14 -1.16 1.03 1.88
N LEU A 15 -2.35 0.63 2.37
CA LEU A 15 -2.76 0.83 3.76
C LEU A 15 -1.80 0.14 4.72
N LEU A 16 -1.48 -1.13 4.49
CA LEU A 16 -0.59 -1.89 5.37
C LEU A 16 0.84 -1.32 5.38
N ILE A 17 1.41 -0.98 4.22
CA ILE A 17 2.77 -0.38 4.16
C ILE A 17 2.81 0.92 4.95
N CYS A 18 1.82 1.79 4.78
CA CYS A 18 1.76 3.07 5.50
C CYS A 18 1.55 2.85 7.00
N HIS A 19 0.69 1.91 7.39
CA HIS A 19 0.46 1.58 8.80
C HIS A 19 1.72 1.03 9.47
N LEU A 20 2.39 0.06 8.84
CA LEU A 20 3.68 -0.48 9.27
C LEU A 20 4.74 0.62 9.38
N PHE A 21 4.76 1.56 8.44
CA PHE A 21 5.72 2.66 8.44
C PHE A 21 5.53 3.55 9.68
N ILE A 22 4.27 3.86 10.01
CA ILE A 22 3.92 4.72 11.15
C ILE A 22 4.14 4.01 12.49
N ARG A 23 3.68 2.76 12.62
CA ARG A 23 3.66 2.04 13.91
C ARG A 23 4.94 1.24 14.18
N SER A 24 5.46 0.57 13.17
CA SER A 24 6.58 -0.38 13.29
C SER A 24 7.87 0.16 12.66
N GLY A 25 7.84 1.37 12.11
CA GLY A 25 8.98 2.08 11.56
C GLY A 25 9.39 1.69 10.13
N ILE A 26 10.48 2.31 9.67
CA ILE A 26 10.94 2.28 8.28
C ILE A 26 11.33 0.86 7.83
N LYS A 27 12.03 0.10 8.69
CA LYS A 27 12.60 -1.21 8.35
C LYS A 27 11.51 -2.26 8.07
N SER A 28 10.48 -2.30 8.90
CA SER A 28 9.37 -3.25 8.79
C SER A 28 8.51 -2.96 7.55
N ALA A 29 8.20 -1.68 7.31
CA ALA A 29 7.51 -1.25 6.10
C ALA A 29 8.31 -1.53 4.82
N PHE A 30 9.62 -1.33 4.85
CA PHE A 30 10.50 -1.66 3.72
C PHE A 30 10.48 -3.15 3.42
N LEU A 31 10.70 -3.98 4.43
CA LEU A 31 10.71 -5.43 4.27
C LEU A 31 9.37 -5.96 3.76
N PHE A 32 8.26 -5.41 4.29
CA PHE A 32 6.93 -5.76 3.82
C PHE A 32 6.70 -5.34 2.37
N ALA A 33 7.08 -4.11 1.97
CA ALA A 33 6.92 -3.64 0.60
C ALA A 33 7.71 -4.50 -0.40
N ILE A 34 8.98 -4.80 -0.08
CA ILE A 34 9.83 -5.67 -0.92
C ILE A 34 9.26 -7.09 -0.98
N GLY A 35 8.84 -7.65 0.16
CA GLY A 35 8.23 -8.98 0.22
C GLY A 35 6.95 -9.06 -0.62
N MET A 36 6.05 -8.08 -0.49
CA MET A 36 4.83 -8.01 -1.29
C MET A 36 5.11 -7.80 -2.78
N GLY A 37 6.14 -7.03 -3.11
CA GLY A 37 6.62 -6.86 -4.49
C GLY A 37 7.11 -8.17 -5.10
N LEU A 38 7.97 -8.90 -4.40
CA LEU A 38 8.48 -10.20 -4.83
C LEU A 38 7.37 -11.24 -4.94
N LEU A 39 6.48 -11.34 -3.95
CA LEU A 39 5.33 -12.24 -3.99
C LEU A 39 4.44 -11.91 -5.19
N ALA A 40 4.16 -10.63 -5.43
CA ALA A 40 3.37 -10.21 -6.58
C ALA A 40 4.04 -10.58 -7.91
N ASP A 41 5.36 -10.43 -8.04
CA ASP A 41 6.09 -10.86 -9.24
C ASP A 41 6.00 -12.38 -9.45
N ILE A 42 6.20 -13.18 -8.39
CA ILE A 42 6.12 -14.65 -8.44
C ILE A 42 4.71 -15.12 -8.85
N TYR A 43 3.66 -14.61 -8.18
CA TYR A 43 2.28 -15.05 -8.41
C TYR A 43 1.67 -14.52 -9.69
N SER A 44 2.08 -13.35 -10.17
CA SER A 44 1.56 -12.77 -11.42
C SER A 44 2.16 -13.40 -12.68
N GLY A 45 3.21 -14.20 -12.55
CA GLY A 45 4.06 -14.58 -13.68
C GLY A 45 4.86 -13.40 -14.27
N GLY A 46 4.88 -12.26 -13.56
CA GLY A 46 5.65 -11.06 -13.90
C GLY A 46 7.14 -11.27 -13.66
N GLY A 47 7.78 -12.04 -14.53
CA GLY A 47 9.15 -12.54 -14.34
C GLY A 47 10.30 -11.52 -14.38
N HIS A 48 10.06 -10.23 -14.10
CA HIS A 48 11.06 -9.17 -14.33
C HIS A 48 11.15 -8.10 -13.24
N GLY A 49 10.55 -8.32 -12.07
CA GLY A 49 10.70 -7.36 -10.96
C GLY A 49 9.82 -6.11 -11.09
N ILE A 50 8.77 -6.14 -11.92
CA ILE A 50 7.93 -4.97 -12.20
C ILE A 50 7.10 -4.62 -10.97
N PHE A 51 6.51 -5.63 -10.32
CA PHE A 51 5.78 -5.41 -9.09
C PHE A 51 6.74 -5.03 -7.97
N LEU A 52 7.90 -5.67 -7.87
CA LEU A 52 8.95 -5.25 -6.95
C LEU A 52 9.32 -3.77 -7.11
N LEU A 53 9.54 -3.31 -8.34
CA LEU A 53 9.81 -1.90 -8.63
C LEU A 53 8.63 -1.02 -8.22
N ALA A 54 7.39 -1.43 -8.52
CA ALA A 54 6.20 -0.66 -8.16
C ALA A 54 6.05 -0.48 -6.64
N TYR A 55 6.28 -1.53 -5.88
CA TYR A 55 6.27 -1.47 -4.42
C TYR A 55 7.44 -0.67 -3.84
N ALA A 56 8.63 -0.77 -4.44
CA ALA A 56 9.81 0.01 -4.04
C ALA A 56 9.62 1.51 -4.29
N VAL A 57 9.07 1.90 -5.44
CA VAL A 57 8.72 3.29 -5.77
C VAL A 57 7.67 3.83 -4.80
N SER A 58 6.65 3.02 -4.52
CA SER A 58 5.62 3.36 -3.54
C SER A 58 6.21 3.63 -2.15
N PHE A 59 7.08 2.74 -1.67
CA PHE A 59 7.77 2.92 -0.39
C PHE A 59 8.69 4.15 -0.38
N GLY A 60 9.46 4.38 -1.45
CA GLY A 60 10.31 5.56 -1.58
C GLY A 60 9.50 6.86 -1.50
N GLY A 61 8.30 6.88 -2.08
CA GLY A 61 7.38 8.00 -1.98
C GLY A 61 6.82 8.25 -0.57
N ILE A 62 6.48 7.17 0.14
CA ILE A 62 6.10 7.25 1.57
C ILE A 62 7.25 7.86 2.36
N HIS A 63 8.46 7.29 2.21
CA HIS A 63 9.63 7.74 2.95
C HIS A 63 9.96 9.20 2.69
N ALA A 64 9.88 9.65 1.43
CA ALA A 64 10.06 11.05 1.09
C ALA A 64 8.97 11.95 1.70
N SER A 65 7.70 11.51 1.69
CA SER A 65 6.57 12.30 2.22
C SER A 65 6.59 12.42 3.73
N ALA A 66 7.07 11.38 4.41
CA ALA A 66 7.28 11.35 5.85
C ALA A 66 8.25 12.44 6.34
N LEU A 67 9.14 12.96 5.47
CA LEU A 67 10.05 14.05 5.80
C LEU A 67 9.35 15.42 5.85
N PHE A 68 8.23 15.57 5.15
CA PHE A 68 7.53 16.85 4.99
C PHE A 68 6.19 16.91 5.74
N MET A 69 5.62 15.77 6.12
CA MET A 69 4.26 15.68 6.66
C MET A 69 4.24 14.97 8.00
N ASP A 70 3.38 15.46 8.90
CA ASP A 70 3.05 14.75 10.14
C ASP A 70 2.12 13.58 9.83
N LEU A 71 2.63 12.37 10.05
CA LEU A 71 1.97 11.10 9.75
C LEU A 71 0.99 10.65 10.82
N GLU A 72 1.08 11.21 12.03
CA GLU A 72 0.16 10.87 13.11
C GLU A 72 -1.17 11.61 12.93
N HIS A 73 -1.15 12.77 12.27
CA HIS A 73 -2.37 13.50 11.97
C HIS A 73 -3.19 12.78 10.88
N PRO A 74 -4.52 12.61 11.04
CA PRO A 74 -5.39 11.98 10.02
C PRO A 74 -5.30 12.60 8.62
N ARG A 75 -5.01 13.91 8.52
CA ARG A 75 -4.79 14.57 7.22
C ARG A 75 -3.53 14.06 6.53
N GLY A 76 -2.44 13.87 7.27
CA GLY A 76 -1.21 13.30 6.75
C GLY A 76 -1.40 11.85 6.31
N GLN A 77 -2.14 11.06 7.08
CA GLN A 77 -2.48 9.66 6.74
C GLN A 77 -3.23 9.56 5.40
N ILE A 78 -4.23 10.42 5.19
CA ILE A 78 -4.99 10.46 3.92
C ILE A 78 -4.05 10.77 2.74
N ILE A 79 -3.21 11.80 2.89
CA ILE A 79 -2.32 12.25 1.81
C ILE A 79 -1.29 11.18 1.49
N ILE A 80 -0.62 10.60 2.50
CA ILE A 80 0.44 9.63 2.27
C ILE A 80 -0.07 8.32 1.68
N VAL A 81 -1.23 7.84 2.14
CA VAL A 81 -1.84 6.62 1.58
C VAL A 81 -2.32 6.85 0.15
N THR A 82 -2.91 8.02 -0.13
CA THR A 82 -3.29 8.39 -1.50
C THR A 82 -2.06 8.42 -2.41
N LEU A 83 -0.99 9.07 -1.97
CA LEU A 83 0.24 9.16 -2.74
C LEU A 83 0.88 7.79 -2.94
N CYS A 84 0.95 6.96 -1.91
CA CYS A 84 1.43 5.59 -1.97
C CYS A 84 0.68 4.77 -3.04
N ALA A 85 -0.65 4.69 -2.92
CA ALA A 85 -1.47 3.95 -3.88
C ALA A 85 -1.32 4.47 -5.32
N PHE A 86 -1.15 5.78 -5.49
CA PHE A 86 -0.94 6.39 -6.80
C PHE A 86 0.45 6.10 -7.38
N LEU A 87 1.51 6.25 -6.57
CA LEU A 87 2.89 5.97 -6.97
C LEU A 87 3.10 4.49 -7.32
N ARG A 88 2.42 3.58 -6.63
CA ARG A 88 2.41 2.17 -6.99
C ARG A 88 1.90 1.96 -8.41
N ARG A 89 0.82 2.65 -8.82
CA ARG A 89 0.33 2.57 -10.22
C ARG A 89 1.32 3.15 -11.21
N ILE A 90 1.99 4.26 -10.87
CA ILE A 90 3.06 4.82 -11.70
C ILE A 90 4.21 3.83 -11.87
N GLY A 91 4.61 3.15 -10.79
CA GLY A 91 5.69 2.17 -10.83
C GLY A 91 5.39 0.94 -11.70
N LEU A 92 4.13 0.68 -12.04
CA LEU A 92 3.74 -0.38 -12.98
C LEU A 92 3.86 0.06 -14.46
N VAL A 93 3.89 1.36 -14.74
CA VAL A 93 3.93 1.91 -16.12
C VAL A 93 5.12 1.38 -16.93
N PRO A 94 6.37 1.32 -16.41
CA PRO A 94 7.50 0.76 -17.16
C PRO A 94 7.24 -0.69 -17.60
N GLY A 95 6.58 -1.49 -16.75
CA GLY A 95 6.18 -2.84 -17.11
C GLY A 95 5.13 -2.85 -18.21
N PHE A 96 4.09 -2.03 -18.12
CA PHE A 96 3.10 -1.93 -19.19
C PHE A 96 3.75 -1.56 -20.54
N ILE A 97 4.70 -0.63 -20.56
CA ILE A 97 5.40 -0.23 -21.79
C ILE A 97 6.27 -1.37 -22.32
N ALA A 98 7.03 -2.05 -21.45
CA ALA A 98 7.92 -3.12 -21.86
C ALA A 98 7.18 -4.36 -22.40
N PHE A 99 6.00 -4.68 -21.86
CA PHE A 99 5.26 -5.92 -22.19
C PHE A 99 4.07 -5.71 -23.13
N SER A 100 3.55 -4.50 -23.32
CA SER A 100 2.35 -4.28 -24.14
C SER A 100 2.59 -4.31 -25.65
N PHE A 101 3.81 -4.54 -26.15
CA PHE A 101 4.13 -4.60 -27.59
C PHE A 101 3.48 -3.46 -28.42
N GLY A 102 3.44 -2.24 -27.88
CA GLY A 102 2.85 -1.07 -28.56
C GLY A 102 1.36 -0.83 -28.31
N GLN A 103 0.68 -1.56 -27.41
CA GLN A 103 -0.66 -1.15 -26.98
C GLN A 103 -0.59 0.07 -26.05
N HIS A 104 -1.42 1.07 -26.36
CA HIS A 104 -1.52 2.29 -25.58
C HIS A 104 -2.18 2.01 -24.21
N LEU A 105 -1.71 2.73 -23.18
CA LEU A 105 -2.39 2.77 -21.90
C LEU A 105 -3.85 3.22 -22.11
N PRO A 106 -4.83 2.53 -21.52
CA PRO A 106 -6.22 2.97 -21.57
C PRO A 106 -6.32 4.42 -21.09
N GLY A 107 -7.03 5.30 -21.81
CA GLY A 107 -7.12 6.73 -21.48
C GLY A 107 -7.61 7.02 -20.05
N GLY A 108 -8.35 6.08 -19.43
CA GLY A 108 -8.81 6.17 -18.05
C GLY A 108 -7.86 5.60 -16.99
N PHE A 109 -6.67 5.12 -17.34
CA PHE A 109 -5.76 4.43 -16.41
C PHE A 109 -5.34 5.31 -15.23
N PHE A 110 -4.91 6.54 -15.53
CA PHE A 110 -4.49 7.51 -14.51
C PHE A 110 -5.68 8.06 -13.74
N TRP A 111 -6.78 8.38 -14.42
CA TRP A 111 -7.99 8.91 -13.77
C TRP A 111 -8.61 7.90 -12.80
N GLY A 112 -8.85 6.68 -13.27
CA GLY A 112 -9.31 5.59 -12.41
C GLY A 112 -8.33 5.28 -11.28
N GLY A 113 -7.03 5.51 -11.51
CA GLY A 113 -6.00 5.37 -10.48
C GLY A 113 -6.06 6.41 -9.40
N MET A 114 -6.27 7.65 -9.77
CA MET A 114 -6.42 8.73 -8.81
C MET A 114 -7.68 8.55 -7.96
N VAL A 115 -8.80 8.15 -8.57
CA VAL A 115 -10.05 7.89 -7.83
C VAL A 115 -9.89 6.75 -6.82
N THR A 116 -9.29 5.62 -7.23
CA THR A 116 -8.98 4.50 -6.31
C THR A 116 -8.02 4.93 -5.20
N ALA A 117 -6.97 5.67 -5.53
CA ALA A 117 -5.99 6.14 -4.55
C ALA A 117 -6.63 7.08 -3.53
N ALA A 118 -7.46 8.03 -3.98
CA ALA A 118 -8.17 8.96 -3.10
C ALA A 118 -9.15 8.24 -2.17
N LEU A 119 -9.90 7.25 -2.68
CA LEU A 119 -10.79 6.44 -1.86
C LEU A 119 -10.03 5.62 -0.82
N THR A 120 -8.90 5.04 -1.20
CA THR A 120 -8.03 4.31 -0.28
C THR A 120 -7.47 5.24 0.81
N GLY A 121 -7.01 6.44 0.44
CA GLY A 121 -6.54 7.44 1.38
C GLY A 121 -7.63 7.91 2.34
N LEU A 122 -8.85 8.14 1.86
CA LEU A 122 -9.97 8.54 2.70
C LEU A 122 -10.35 7.48 3.73
N LEU A 123 -10.21 6.20 3.38
CA LEU A 123 -10.43 5.08 4.29
C LEU A 123 -9.27 4.84 5.26
N ALA A 124 -8.08 5.38 5.00
CA ALA A 124 -6.88 5.18 5.81
C ALA A 124 -7.07 5.42 7.32
N PRO A 125 -7.54 6.59 7.78
CA PRO A 125 -7.66 6.84 9.22
C PRO A 125 -8.63 5.87 9.91
N PHE A 126 -9.70 5.46 9.22
CA PHE A 126 -10.65 4.48 9.76
C PHE A 126 -10.02 3.09 9.87
N VAL A 127 -9.31 2.65 8.83
CA VAL A 127 -8.63 1.35 8.81
C VAL A 127 -7.50 1.31 9.84
N PHE A 128 -6.74 2.39 9.99
CA PHE A 128 -5.66 2.47 10.97
C PHE A 128 -6.20 2.40 12.39
N TYR A 129 -7.29 3.13 12.68
CA TYR A 129 -7.97 3.03 13.98
C TYR A 129 -8.44 1.61 14.29
N LEU A 130 -8.99 0.91 13.29
CA LEU A 130 -9.44 -0.48 13.46
C LEU A 130 -8.27 -1.43 13.70
N LEU A 131 -7.18 -1.28 12.94
CA LEU A 131 -5.95 -2.07 13.11
C LEU A 131 -5.32 -1.85 14.48
N ASP A 132 -5.21 -0.59 14.93
CA ASP A 132 -4.69 -0.25 16.25
C ASP A 132 -5.51 -0.92 17.36
N LYS A 133 -6.86 -0.88 17.26
CA LYS A 133 -7.74 -1.56 18.22
C LYS A 133 -7.57 -3.07 18.22
N LEU A 134 -7.37 -3.67 17.05
CA LEU A 134 -7.18 -5.11 16.93
C LEU A 134 -5.86 -5.54 17.57
N ILE A 135 -4.77 -4.80 17.29
CA ILE A 135 -3.45 -5.05 17.87
C ILE A 135 -3.50 -4.96 19.40
N LEU A 136 -4.08 -3.87 19.93
CA LEU A 136 -4.23 -3.70 21.38
C LEU A 136 -5.05 -4.82 22.03
N ARG A 137 -6.05 -5.35 21.33
CA ARG A 137 -6.85 -6.47 21.83
C ARG A 137 -6.05 -7.77 21.86
N ILE A 138 -5.24 -8.04 20.83
CA ILE A 138 -4.39 -9.23 20.77
C ILE A 138 -3.35 -9.19 21.90
N GLU A 139 -2.70 -8.04 22.10
CA GLU A 139 -1.73 -7.86 23.20
C GLU A 139 -2.38 -8.04 24.58
N GLY A 140 -3.59 -7.49 24.79
CA GLY A 140 -4.32 -7.65 26.05
C GLY A 140 -4.79 -9.09 26.32
N GLU A 141 -5.07 -9.88 25.28
CA GLU A 141 -5.39 -11.30 25.41
C GLU A 141 -4.14 -12.13 25.77
N GLU A 142 -2.96 -11.82 25.21
CA GLU A 142 -1.69 -12.49 25.57
C GLU A 142 -1.30 -12.26 27.04
N GLU A 143 -1.42 -11.04 27.56
CA GLU A 143 -1.13 -10.75 28.97
C GLU A 143 -2.06 -11.50 29.94
N SER A 144 -3.31 -11.72 29.55
CA SER A 144 -4.30 -12.44 30.36
C SER A 144 -4.04 -13.95 30.44
N LEU A 145 -3.50 -14.54 29.37
CA LEU A 145 -3.14 -15.96 29.32
C LEU A 145 -1.88 -16.25 30.13
N VAL A 146 -0.84 -15.40 30.01
CA VAL A 146 0.40 -15.53 30.78
C VAL A 146 0.15 -15.44 32.30
N ARG A 147 -0.85 -14.66 32.74
CA ARG A 147 -1.18 -14.50 34.16
C ARG A 147 -1.97 -15.65 34.78
N HIS A 148 -2.56 -16.52 33.96
CA HIS A 148 -3.35 -17.65 34.44
C HIS A 148 -2.50 -18.94 34.56
N ASP A 149 -1.33 -18.95 33.92
CA ASP A 149 -0.36 -20.05 33.95
C ASP A 149 0.81 -19.82 34.94
N ALA A 150 0.77 -18.73 35.72
CA ALA A 150 1.77 -18.36 36.74
C ALA A 150 1.20 -18.48 38.17
#